data_AF-A0A7H8HH69-F1
#
_entry.id   AF-A0A7H8HH69-F1
#
_cell.length_a   1.000
_cell.length_b   1.000
_cell.length_c   1.000
_cell.angle_alpha   90.00
_cell.angle_beta   90.00
_cell.angle_gamma   90.00
#
_symmetry.space_group_name_H-M   'P 1'
#
loop_
_entity.id
_entity.type
_entity.pdbx_description
1 polymer ?
#
loop_
_entity_poly.entity_id
_entity_poly.type
_entity_poly.pdbx_seq_one_letter_code
_entity_poly.pdbx_strand_id
1 'polypeptide(L)'
;MSAVIYIDPEAIHPVIDGEWHRTRLTGVPTPGQGITMLCGATASAAFLPLNQRRDHGVPTACPLCDSIYRRERGIPQQHTRQAR
;
A
#
# COMPACT_ATOMS: atom_id res chain seq x y z
N MET A 1 6.18 1.01 32.62
CA MET A 1 7.04 1.49 31.52
C MET A 1 6.40 1.06 30.22
N SER A 2 6.21 1.98 29.26
CA SER A 2 5.63 1.68 27.95
C SER A 2 6.66 1.95 26.85
N ALA A 3 6.73 1.06 25.87
CA ALA A 3 7.48 1.31 24.64
C ALA A 3 6.58 2.08 23.66
N VAL A 4 7.16 3.06 22.96
CA VAL A 4 6.47 3.85 21.91
C VAL A 4 7.00 3.40 20.56
N ILE A 5 6.10 3.07 19.64
CA ILE A 5 6.43 2.71 18.26
C ILE A 5 5.88 3.81 17.36
N TYR A 6 6.76 4.50 16.64
CA TYR A 6 6.38 5.50 15.65
C TYR A 6 6.19 4.83 14.30
N ILE A 7 5.03 5.05 13.69
CA ILE A 7 4.67 4.51 12.38
C ILE A 7 4.18 5.66 11.51
N ASP A 8 4.79 5.83 10.34
CA ASP A 8 4.33 6.75 9.32
C ASP A 8 3.17 6.10 8.53
N PRO A 9 1.94 6.65 8.58
CA PRO A 9 0.81 6.12 7.82
C PRO A 9 1.05 6.09 6.30
N GLU A 10 1.86 7.01 5.75
CA GLU A 10 2.17 7.02 4.31
C GLU A 10 3.09 5.85 3.90
N ALA A 11 3.81 5.25 4.85
CA ALA A 11 4.66 4.09 4.61
C ALA A 11 3.88 2.76 4.67
N ILE A 12 2.62 2.78 5.13
CA ILE A 12 1.75 1.60 5.18
C ILE A 12 1.16 1.35 3.78
N HIS A 13 1.63 0.29 3.13
CA HIS A 13 1.16 -0.14 1.81
C HIS A 13 0.37 -1.44 1.93
N PRO A 14 -0.98 -1.40 1.90
CA PRO A 14 -1.80 -2.61 1.90
C PRO A 14 -1.49 -3.49 0.70
N VAL A 15 -1.54 -4.81 0.92
CA VAL A 15 -1.32 -5.80 -0.13
C VAL A 15 -2.67 -6.44 -0.49
N ILE A 16 -3.08 -6.33 -1.75
CA ILE A 16 -4.29 -6.98 -2.29
C ILE A 16 -3.86 -7.72 -3.56
N ASP A 17 -4.21 -8.99 -3.69
CA ASP A 17 -3.91 -9.82 -4.87
C ASP A 17 -2.43 -9.79 -5.32
N GLY A 18 -1.51 -9.68 -4.36
CA GLY A 18 -0.07 -9.61 -4.62
C GLY A 18 0.44 -8.24 -5.08
N GLU A 19 -0.40 -7.20 -5.06
CA GLU A 19 0.01 -5.83 -5.37
C GLU A 19 0.08 -4.95 -4.11
N TRP A 20 1.09 -4.08 -4.05
CA TRP A 20 1.18 -2.97 -3.12
C TRP A 20 0.30 -1.81 -3.58
N HIS A 21 -0.72 -1.51 -2.78
CA HIS A 21 -1.59 -0.37 -2.98
C HIS A 21 -1.17 0.81 -2.11
N ARG A 22 -1.56 2.00 -2.57
CA ARG A 22 -1.47 3.23 -1.78
C ARG A 22 -2.86 3.63 -1.30
N THR A 23 -2.91 4.30 -0.16
CA THR A 23 -4.14 4.78 0.47
C THR A 23 -3.83 6.07 1.24
N ARG A 24 -4.87 6.78 1.69
CA ARG A 24 -4.76 8.02 2.48
C ARG A 24 -5.07 7.73 3.94
N LEU A 25 -4.22 6.93 4.58
CA LEU A 25 -4.37 6.60 5.99
C LEU A 25 -3.97 7.81 6.85
N THR A 26 -4.77 8.11 7.86
CA THR A 26 -4.46 9.12 8.89
C THR A 26 -3.81 8.50 10.13
N GLY A 27 -3.65 7.17 10.15
CA GLY A 27 -3.14 6.39 11.26
C GLY A 27 -3.08 4.90 10.92
N VAL A 28 -2.60 4.07 11.85
CA VAL A 28 -2.63 2.61 11.69
C VAL A 28 -4.09 2.12 11.77
N PRO A 29 -4.62 1.44 10.74
CA PRO A 29 -6.00 0.95 10.78
C PRO A 29 -6.17 -0.16 11.82
N THR A 30 -7.39 -0.29 12.36
CA THR A 30 -7.71 -1.42 13.23
C THR A 30 -7.85 -2.72 12.41
N PRO A 31 -7.45 -3.89 12.94
CA PRO A 31 -7.71 -5.16 12.26
C PRO A 31 -9.21 -5.33 11.96
N GLY A 32 -9.55 -5.72 10.74
CA GLY A 32 -10.93 -5.84 10.25
C GLY A 32 -11.51 -4.55 9.66
N GLN A 33 -10.91 -3.38 9.90
CA GLN A 33 -11.38 -2.10 9.39
C GLN A 33 -11.35 -2.06 7.86
N GLY A 34 -12.45 -1.64 7.24
CA GLY A 34 -12.49 -1.37 5.81
C GLY A 34 -11.58 -0.19 5.45
N ILE A 35 -10.68 -0.42 4.49
CA ILE A 35 -9.79 0.60 3.93
C ILE A 35 -10.00 0.70 2.43
N THR A 36 -9.97 1.93 1.91
CA THR A 36 -10.10 2.21 0.47
C THR A 36 -8.75 2.67 -0.08
N MET A 37 -8.33 2.06 -1.16
CA MET A 37 -7.10 2.39 -1.88
C MET A 37 -7.32 3.57 -2.83
N LEU A 38 -6.23 4.21 -3.26
CA LEU A 38 -6.30 5.27 -4.27
C LEU A 38 -6.93 4.78 -5.59
N CYS A 39 -6.70 3.53 -5.96
CA CYS A 39 -7.31 2.91 -7.14
C CYS A 39 -8.81 2.59 -7.00
N GLY A 40 -9.40 2.82 -5.82
CA GLY A 40 -10.80 2.50 -5.54
C GLY A 40 -11.06 1.10 -4.98
N ALA A 41 -10.06 0.21 -4.96
CA ALA A 41 -10.18 -1.10 -4.32
C ALA A 41 -10.45 -0.95 -2.82
N THR A 42 -11.30 -1.82 -2.27
CA THR A 42 -11.64 -1.85 -0.85
C THR A 42 -11.35 -3.22 -0.25
N ALA A 43 -10.73 -3.25 0.93
CA ALA A 43 -10.47 -4.49 1.66
C ALA A 43 -10.51 -4.24 3.18
N SER A 44 -10.71 -5.29 3.97
CA SER A 44 -10.52 -5.23 5.42
C SER A 44 -9.03 -5.34 5.76
N ALA A 45 -8.56 -4.51 6.70
CA ALA A 45 -7.18 -4.53 7.13
C ALA A 45 -6.84 -5.81 7.92
N ALA A 46 -5.73 -6.46 7.57
CA ALA A 46 -5.16 -7.57 8.32
C ALA A 46 -3.65 -7.34 8.50
N PHE A 47 -3.12 -7.78 9.64
CA PHE A 47 -1.70 -7.63 9.99
C PHE A 47 -1.11 -8.99 10.30
N LEU A 48 -0.12 -9.38 9.51
CA LEU A 48 0.57 -10.66 9.63
C LEU A 48 2.06 -10.43 9.88
N PRO A 49 2.74 -11.33 10.61
CA PRO A 49 4.18 -11.25 10.80
C PRO A 49 4.94 -11.38 9.47
N LEU A 50 6.10 -10.72 9.36
CA LEU A 50 6.88 -10.66 8.12
C LEU A 50 7.30 -12.03 7.56
N ASN A 51 7.49 -13.04 8.42
CA ASN A 51 7.86 -14.39 7.99
C ASN A 51 6.78 -15.06 7.11
N GLN A 52 5.50 -14.73 7.32
CA GLN A 52 4.38 -15.24 6.52
C GLN A 52 4.31 -14.59 5.13
N ARG A 53 5.03 -13.48 4.89
CA ARG A 53 5.08 -12.84 3.58
C ARG A 53 5.76 -13.71 2.52
N ARG A 54 6.72 -14.57 2.91
CA ARG A 54 7.53 -15.37 1.99
C ARG A 54 6.68 -16.34 1.16
N ASP A 55 5.51 -16.73 1.68
CA ASP A 55 4.58 -17.63 1.01
C ASP A 55 3.89 -16.99 -0.21
N HIS A 56 3.95 -15.65 -0.33
CA HIS A 56 3.21 -14.87 -1.33
C HIS A 56 4.11 -14.13 -2.33
N GLY A 57 5.43 -14.31 -2.26
CA GLY A 57 6.39 -13.64 -3.14
C GLY A 57 6.61 -12.16 -2.85
N VAL A 58 7.29 -11.45 -3.76
CA VAL A 58 7.52 -9.99 -3.67
C VAL A 58 6.39 -9.27 -4.40
N PRO A 59 5.57 -8.46 -3.70
CA PRO A 59 4.51 -7.70 -4.35
C PRO A 59 5.02 -6.67 -5.33
N THR A 60 4.27 -6.46 -6.42
CA THR A 60 4.47 -5.36 -7.38
C THR A 60 3.67 -4.14 -6.96
N ALA A 61 4.04 -2.94 -7.38
CA ALA A 61 3.23 -1.75 -7.09
C ALA A 61 2.00 -1.70 -8.02
N CYS A 62 0.82 -1.40 -7.46
CA CYS A 62 -0.39 -1.18 -8.24
C CYS A 62 -0.19 0.03 -9.18
N PRO A 63 -0.25 -0.13 -10.52
CA PRO A 63 0.07 0.94 -11.47
C PRO A 63 -0.85 2.16 -11.33
N LEU A 64 -2.14 1.95 -11.04
CA LEU A 64 -3.10 3.04 -10.88
C LEU A 64 -2.83 3.85 -9.60
N CYS A 65 -2.51 3.17 -8.49
CA CYS A 65 -2.14 3.84 -7.25
C CYS A 65 -0.86 4.68 -7.43
N ASP A 66 0.15 4.15 -8.12
CA ASP A 66 1.40 4.86 -8.39
C ASP A 66 1.16 6.09 -9.29
N SER A 67 0.34 5.95 -10.34
CA SER A 67 0.00 7.05 -11.23
C SER A 67 -0.70 8.20 -10.50
N ILE A 68 -1.69 7.88 -9.66
CA ILE A 68 -2.42 8.87 -8.84
C ILE A 68 -1.46 9.55 -7.86
N TYR A 69 -0.69 8.78 -7.11
CA TYR A 69 0.26 9.31 -6.13
C TYR A 69 1.29 10.25 -6.77
N ARG A 70 1.88 9.85 -7.89
CA ARG A 70 2.83 10.68 -8.64
C ARG A 70 2.20 11.98 -9.12
N ARG A 71 0.97 11.91 -9.65
CA ARG A 71 0.22 13.10 -10.08
C ARG A 71 -0.01 14.08 -8.92
N GLU A 72 -0.44 13.57 -7.76
CA GLU A 72 -0.69 14.39 -6.56
C GLU A 72 0.59 15.03 -6.00
N ARG A 73 1.74 14.38 -6.19
CA ARG A 73 3.05 14.86 -5.73
C ARG A 73 3.84 15.63 -6.79
N GLY A 74 3.29 15.85 -7.99
CA GLY A 74 4.01 16.49 -9.11
C GLY A 74 5.22 15.68 -9.61
N ILE A 75 5.26 14.38 -9.36
CA ILE A 75 6.33 13.48 -9.79
C ILE A 75 6.04 13.03 -11.23
N PRO A 76 7.02 13.06 -12.14
CA PRO A 76 6.85 12.51 -13.49
C PRO A 76 6.37 11.06 -13.43
N GLN A 77 5.42 10.73 -14.29
CA GLN A 77 4.97 9.35 -14.48
C GLN A 77 6.18 8.52 -14.93
N GLN A 78 6.31 7.29 -14.42
CA GLN A 78 7.20 6.35 -15.09
C GLN A 78 6.64 6.18 -16.50
N HIS A 79 7.42 6.58 -17.50
CA HIS A 79 7.16 6.14 -18.87
C HIS A 79 7.19 4.63 -18.79
N THR A 80 6.02 3.99 -18.89
CA THR A 80 5.94 2.57 -19.17
C THR A 80 6.77 2.40 -20.43
N ARG A 81 7.99 1.87 -20.31
CA ARG A 81 8.68 1.30 -21.47
C ARG A 81 7.65 0.34 -22.03
N GLN A 82 7.06 0.68 -23.17
CA GLN A 82 6.30 -0.29 -23.95
C GLN A 82 7.28 -1.44 -24.17
N ALA A 83 7.10 -2.52 -23.42
CA ALA A 83 7.68 -3.80 -23.78
C ALA A 83 7.08 -4.11 -25.15
N ARG A 84 7.93 -3.99 -26.16
CA ARG A 84 7.65 -4.34 -27.54
C ARG A 84 7.81 -5.84 -27.71
#